data_AF-A0A101HHL3-F1
#
_entry.id   AF-A0A101HHL3-F1
#
_cell.length_a   1.000
_cell.length_b   1.000
_cell.length_c   1.000
_cell.angle_alpha   90.00
_cell.angle_beta   90.00
_cell.angle_gamma   90.00
#
_symmetry.space_group_name_H-M   'P 1'
#
loop_
_entity.id
_entity.type
_entity.pdbx_description
1 polymer ?
#
loop_
_entity_poly.entity_id
_entity_poly.type
_entity_poly.pdbx_seq_one_letter_code
_entity_poly.pdbx_strand_id
1 'polypeptide(L)'
;FWQLGKEENFFNAWMDWTGYSTAERRESFFLGISGKASRGLFFVDFQSDLFHLAVNYPNDGRYGVSEVIQAIGSAGIAYEKGNQFWLMASAGLFAGVERDRKAGATYRPLGFTARLHGEYMGFGTENNLYAGDHRMRLFPEYGSELYRGNPFLQGRFYLQSRWYIRLIDSGRARLRLNCNLHFSEGETLFQQTLALSVAVGNLMPREESSREYPWMHLFQ
;
A
#
# COMPACT_ATOMS: atom_id res chain seq x y z
N PHE A 1 13.35 -8.08 -9.17
CA PHE A 1 11.90 -8.28 -9.31
C PHE A 1 11.67 -9.48 -10.22
N TRP A 2 10.75 -10.37 -9.85
CA TRP A 2 10.37 -11.53 -10.63
C TRP A 2 8.85 -11.69 -10.59
N GLN A 3 8.25 -12.03 -11.73
CA GLN A 3 6.82 -12.24 -11.88
C GLN A 3 6.55 -13.53 -12.65
N LEU A 4 5.63 -14.33 -12.16
CA LEU A 4 4.96 -15.40 -12.89
C LEU A 4 3.50 -15.02 -13.15
N GLY A 5 2.98 -15.44 -14.30
CA GLY A 5 1.61 -15.10 -14.71
C GLY A 5 1.48 -13.67 -15.21
N LYS A 6 0.23 -13.24 -15.45
CA LYS A 6 -0.12 -11.96 -16.05
C LYS A 6 -1.48 -11.48 -15.53
N GLU A 7 -1.68 -10.15 -15.57
CA GLU A 7 -2.97 -9.49 -15.31
C GLU A 7 -3.60 -9.90 -13.97
N GLU A 8 -4.70 -10.65 -14.01
CA GLU A 8 -5.53 -11.01 -12.86
C GLU A 8 -5.11 -12.32 -12.17
N ASN A 9 -4.07 -12.98 -12.70
CA ASN A 9 -3.51 -14.23 -12.19
C ASN A 9 -1.98 -14.17 -12.20
N PHE A 10 -1.39 -13.82 -11.06
CA PHE A 10 0.05 -13.64 -10.95
C PHE A 10 0.61 -14.00 -9.59
N PHE A 11 1.94 -14.19 -9.58
CA PHE A 11 2.77 -14.24 -8.39
C PHE A 11 3.99 -13.35 -8.62
N ASN A 12 4.31 -12.50 -7.66
CA ASN A 12 5.46 -11.61 -7.66
C ASN A 12 6.38 -11.93 -6.49
N ALA A 13 7.68 -11.78 -6.72
CA ALA A 13 8.71 -11.74 -5.70
C ALA A 13 9.72 -10.65 -6.00
N TRP A 14 10.15 -9.91 -4.97
CA TRP A 14 11.15 -8.87 -5.13
C TRP A 14 12.01 -8.75 -3.87
N MET A 15 13.24 -8.29 -4.09
CA MET A 15 14.17 -7.94 -3.04
C MET A 15 14.90 -6.68 -3.49
N ASP A 16 15.18 -5.80 -2.54
CA ASP A 16 15.95 -4.59 -2.79
C ASP A 16 16.68 -4.14 -1.52
N TRP A 17 17.91 -3.70 -1.72
CA TRP A 17 18.83 -3.28 -0.67
C TRP A 17 18.71 -1.78 -0.49
N THR A 18 18.26 -1.36 0.68
CA THR A 18 17.98 0.05 0.96
C THR A 18 19.11 0.78 1.67
N GLY A 19 20.12 0.05 2.16
CA GLY A 19 21.29 0.64 2.79
C GLY A 19 22.42 -0.38 2.93
N TYR A 20 23.65 0.10 2.74
CA TYR A 20 24.87 -0.66 3.00
C TYR A 20 25.38 -0.38 4.40
N SER A 21 26.01 -1.39 5.01
CA SER A 21 26.60 -1.25 6.34
C SER A 21 27.89 -0.42 6.30
N THR A 22 28.00 0.58 7.17
CA THR A 22 29.24 1.34 7.47
C THR A 22 29.42 1.44 8.99
N ALA A 23 30.43 2.16 9.47
CA ALA A 23 30.61 2.34 10.92
C ALA A 23 29.45 3.11 11.56
N GLU A 24 28.80 3.98 10.80
CA GLU A 24 27.70 4.86 11.23
C GLU A 24 26.32 4.44 10.71
N ARG A 25 26.26 3.61 9.66
CA ARG A 25 25.00 3.20 9.02
C ARG A 25 24.78 1.70 9.09
N ARG A 26 23.54 1.31 9.31
CA ARG A 26 23.09 -0.08 9.33
C ARG A 26 22.77 -0.53 7.91
N GLU A 27 23.11 -1.79 7.60
CA GLU A 27 22.57 -2.43 6.40
C GLU A 27 21.06 -2.62 6.55
N SER A 28 20.33 -2.44 5.45
CA SER A 28 18.90 -2.71 5.40
C SER A 28 18.48 -3.22 4.03
N PHE A 29 17.51 -4.12 4.03
CA PHE A 29 16.90 -4.63 2.82
C PHE A 29 15.43 -4.98 3.06
N PHE A 30 14.68 -5.03 1.96
CA PHE A 30 13.34 -5.59 1.95
C PHE A 30 13.26 -6.79 1.04
N LEU A 31 12.44 -7.76 1.44
CA LEU A 31 11.99 -8.88 0.64
C LEU A 31 10.46 -8.85 0.63
N GLY A 32 9.86 -9.03 -0.53
CA GLY A 32 8.41 -9.06 -0.64
C GLY A 32 7.91 -10.09 -1.64
N ILE A 33 6.71 -10.58 -1.37
CA ILE A 33 5.96 -11.48 -2.25
C ILE A 33 4.52 -11.00 -2.32
N SER A 34 3.87 -11.20 -3.47
CA SER A 34 2.43 -10.99 -3.60
C SER A 34 1.86 -11.91 -4.66
N GLY A 35 0.55 -12.11 -4.64
CA GLY A 35 -0.10 -12.88 -5.68
C GLY A 35 -1.59 -12.64 -5.69
N LYS A 36 -2.19 -12.90 -6.85
CA LYS A 36 -3.62 -12.83 -7.08
C LYS A 36 -4.05 -13.98 -7.97
N ALA A 37 -5.20 -14.55 -7.68
CA ALA A 37 -5.88 -15.49 -8.56
C ALA A 37 -7.35 -15.08 -8.67
N SER A 38 -7.87 -15.00 -9.89
CA SER A 38 -9.21 -14.49 -10.15
C SER A 38 -9.98 -15.44 -11.07
N ARG A 39 -11.28 -15.61 -10.77
CA ARG A 39 -12.21 -16.41 -11.58
C ARG A 39 -13.59 -15.76 -11.58
N GLY A 40 -14.00 -15.23 -12.74
CA GLY A 40 -15.24 -14.48 -12.85
C GLY A 40 -15.18 -13.21 -12.00
N LEU A 41 -16.19 -13.00 -11.16
CA LEU A 41 -16.21 -11.86 -10.23
C LEU A 41 -15.32 -12.06 -9.00
N PHE A 42 -14.92 -13.29 -8.69
CA PHE A 42 -14.24 -13.61 -7.45
C PHE A 42 -12.73 -13.57 -7.61
N PHE A 43 -12.03 -13.14 -6.55
CA PHE A 43 -10.59 -13.25 -6.47
C PHE A 43 -10.12 -13.59 -5.06
N VAL A 44 -8.92 -14.14 -4.99
CA VAL A 44 -8.11 -14.21 -3.77
C VAL A 44 -6.79 -13.52 -4.03
N ASP A 45 -6.27 -12.82 -3.04
CA ASP A 45 -4.96 -12.19 -3.12
C ASP A 45 -4.21 -12.29 -1.80
N PHE A 46 -2.90 -12.10 -1.88
CA PHE A 46 -2.07 -11.92 -0.71
C PHE A 46 -0.90 -10.99 -1.01
N GLN A 47 -0.38 -10.37 0.04
CA GLN A 47 0.84 -9.60 0.01
C GLN A 47 1.59 -9.85 1.32
N SER A 48 2.90 -10.05 1.24
CA SER A 48 3.76 -10.15 2.40
C SER A 48 5.08 -9.43 2.15
N ASP A 49 5.59 -8.78 3.18
CA ASP A 49 6.89 -8.12 3.17
C ASP A 49 7.67 -8.42 4.46
N LEU A 50 8.98 -8.48 4.30
CA LEU A 50 9.97 -8.53 5.35
C LEU A 50 10.86 -7.30 5.17
N PHE A 51 10.99 -6.51 6.22
CA PHE A 51 12.02 -5.48 6.32
C PHE A 51 13.06 -5.89 7.36
N HIS A 52 14.32 -5.92 6.96
CA HIS A 52 15.44 -6.28 7.81
C HIS A 52 16.34 -5.06 8.02
N LEU A 53 16.70 -4.82 9.28
CA LEU A 53 17.62 -3.77 9.69
C LEU A 53 18.75 -4.41 10.50
N ALA A 54 19.93 -4.48 9.89
CA ALA A 54 21.09 -5.19 10.41
C ALA A 54 21.90 -4.33 11.41
N VAL A 55 23.06 -4.84 11.80
CA VAL A 55 24.06 -4.08 12.58
C VAL A 55 24.90 -3.17 11.67
N ASN A 56 25.75 -2.33 12.27
CA ASN A 56 26.80 -1.56 11.58
C ASN A 56 28.08 -2.39 11.38
N TYR A 57 28.99 -1.90 10.54
CA TYR A 57 30.28 -2.54 10.25
C TYR A 57 31.44 -1.54 10.29
N PRO A 58 32.49 -1.76 11.10
CA PRO A 58 32.64 -2.86 12.06
C PRO A 58 31.58 -2.78 13.17
N ASN A 59 31.15 -3.93 13.66
CA ASN A 59 30.14 -4.00 14.72
C ASN A 59 30.77 -3.58 16.06
N ASP A 60 30.27 -2.49 16.64
CA ASP A 60 30.69 -1.95 17.93
C ASP A 60 29.67 -2.19 19.05
N GLY A 61 28.64 -3.01 18.79
CA GLY A 61 27.60 -3.36 19.75
C GLY A 61 26.55 -2.27 19.97
N ARG A 62 26.61 -1.11 19.29
CA ARG A 62 25.59 -0.06 19.41
C ARG A 62 24.24 -0.52 18.86
N TYR A 63 24.23 -1.18 17.71
CA TYR A 63 22.98 -1.60 17.05
C TYR A 63 22.72 -3.10 17.19
N GLY A 64 21.44 -3.45 17.21
CA GLY A 64 20.95 -4.82 17.12
C GLY A 64 20.45 -5.15 15.72
N VAL A 65 20.00 -6.39 15.52
CA VAL A 65 19.19 -6.76 14.35
C VAL A 65 17.72 -6.57 14.71
N SER A 66 16.99 -5.87 13.85
CA SER A 66 15.55 -5.65 14.00
C SER A 66 14.83 -6.00 12.69
N GLU A 67 13.68 -6.64 12.81
CA GLU A 67 12.97 -7.21 11.68
C GLU A 67 11.46 -7.01 11.83
N VAL A 68 10.81 -6.70 10.72
CA VAL A 68 9.34 -6.70 10.62
C VAL A 68 8.96 -7.61 9.47
N ILE A 69 8.16 -8.63 9.77
CA ILE A 69 7.53 -9.50 8.78
C ILE A 69 6.03 -9.27 8.88
N GLN A 70 5.36 -9.05 7.77
CA GLN A 70 3.91 -8.91 7.75
C GLN A 70 3.32 -9.55 6.51
N ALA A 71 2.07 -9.99 6.63
CA ALA A 71 1.32 -10.60 5.55
C ALA A 71 -0.17 -10.24 5.67
N ILE A 72 -0.80 -10.02 4.52
CA ILE A 72 -2.25 -9.89 4.37
C ILE A 72 -2.68 -10.93 3.34
N GLY A 73 -3.71 -11.70 3.66
CA GLY A 73 -4.41 -12.56 2.71
C GLY A 73 -5.90 -12.21 2.69
N SER A 74 -6.48 -12.04 1.50
CA SER A 74 -7.87 -11.65 1.35
C SER A 74 -8.59 -12.45 0.25
N ALA A 75 -9.92 -12.45 0.36
CA ALA A 75 -10.82 -12.89 -0.70
C ALA A 75 -11.81 -11.75 -0.99
N GLY A 76 -12.26 -11.66 -2.23
CA GLY A 76 -13.11 -10.55 -2.63
C GLY A 76 -13.85 -10.77 -3.94
N ILE A 77 -14.56 -9.72 -4.31
CA ILE A 77 -15.24 -9.58 -5.58
C ILE A 77 -14.76 -8.33 -6.30
N ALA A 78 -14.63 -8.42 -7.62
CA ALA A 78 -14.36 -7.30 -8.50
C ALA A 78 -15.32 -7.36 -9.70
N TYR A 79 -15.88 -6.21 -10.06
CA TYR A 79 -16.78 -6.06 -11.20
C TYR A 79 -16.48 -4.76 -11.92
N GLU A 80 -16.41 -4.85 -13.24
CA GLU A 80 -16.19 -3.72 -14.13
C GLU A 80 -17.23 -3.76 -15.23
N LYS A 81 -17.82 -2.60 -15.54
CA LYS A 81 -18.79 -2.44 -16.64
C LYS A 81 -18.31 -1.34 -17.58
N GLY A 82 -17.56 -1.75 -18.60
CA GLY A 82 -16.93 -0.83 -19.55
C GLY A 82 -16.04 0.19 -18.82
N ASN A 83 -15.87 1.36 -19.41
CA ASN A 83 -14.95 2.37 -18.87
C ASN A 83 -15.57 3.31 -17.82
N GLN A 84 -16.83 3.06 -17.41
CA GLN A 84 -17.60 4.00 -16.59
C GLN A 84 -17.80 3.54 -15.16
N PHE A 85 -17.77 2.24 -14.88
CA PHE A 85 -18.05 1.70 -13.57
C PHE A 85 -17.07 0.60 -13.21
N TRP A 86 -16.49 0.71 -12.02
CA TRP A 86 -15.63 -0.30 -11.43
C TRP A 86 -15.91 -0.40 -9.93
N LEU A 87 -15.99 -1.61 -9.41
CA LEU A 87 -16.22 -1.88 -7.99
C LEU A 87 -15.39 -3.09 -7.55
N MET A 88 -14.72 -2.96 -6.42
CA MET A 88 -13.95 -4.03 -5.79
C MET A 88 -14.18 -4.01 -4.28
N ALA A 89 -14.52 -5.16 -3.71
CA ALA A 89 -14.66 -5.34 -2.27
C ALA A 89 -13.92 -6.60 -1.84
N SER A 90 -13.15 -6.53 -0.74
CA SER A 90 -12.47 -7.70 -0.18
C SER A 90 -12.39 -7.61 1.34
N ALA A 91 -12.29 -8.77 1.97
CA ALA A 91 -12.00 -8.91 3.39
C ALA A 91 -10.91 -9.97 3.57
N GLY A 92 -10.11 -9.81 4.62
CA GLY A 92 -8.92 -10.61 4.82
C GLY A 92 -8.40 -10.56 6.23
N LEU A 93 -7.30 -11.26 6.44
CA LEU A 93 -6.57 -11.31 7.69
C LEU A 93 -5.17 -10.74 7.49
N PHE A 94 -4.75 -9.96 8.48
CA PHE A 94 -3.39 -9.49 8.67
C PHE A 94 -2.71 -10.31 9.76
N ALA A 95 -1.46 -10.70 9.54
CA ALA A 95 -0.59 -11.26 10.55
C ALA A 95 0.82 -10.68 10.41
N GLY A 96 1.52 -10.48 11.52
CA GLY A 96 2.91 -10.02 11.48
C GLY A 96 3.76 -10.55 12.63
N VAL A 97 5.06 -10.31 12.51
CA VAL A 97 6.08 -10.53 13.53
C VAL A 97 7.00 -9.31 13.52
N GLU A 98 7.11 -8.64 14.67
CA GLU A 98 8.03 -7.52 14.87
C GLU A 98 9.04 -7.93 15.93
N ARG A 99 10.34 -7.86 15.62
CA ARG A 99 11.38 -8.39 16.47
C ARG A 99 12.53 -7.41 16.62
N ASP A 100 12.97 -7.26 17.87
CA ASP A 100 14.25 -6.66 18.22
C ASP A 100 15.10 -7.76 18.88
N ARG A 101 16.16 -8.18 18.19
CA ARG A 101 17.01 -9.27 18.66
C ARG A 101 17.91 -8.86 19.81
N LYS A 102 18.28 -7.58 19.91
CA LYS A 102 19.16 -7.07 20.97
C LYS A 102 18.38 -6.88 22.28
N ALA A 103 17.16 -6.36 22.19
CA ALA A 103 16.27 -6.19 23.34
C ALA A 103 15.53 -7.49 23.73
N GLY A 104 15.58 -8.54 22.90
CA GLY A 104 14.83 -9.78 23.12
C GLY A 104 13.31 -9.60 22.98
N ALA A 105 12.86 -8.52 22.34
CA ALA A 105 11.44 -8.21 22.17
C ALA A 105 10.89 -8.89 20.91
N THR A 106 9.68 -9.43 21.01
CA THR A 106 8.95 -10.01 19.87
C THR A 106 7.46 -9.77 20.03
N TYR A 107 6.84 -9.16 19.01
CA TYR A 107 5.42 -8.91 18.93
C TYR A 107 4.83 -9.65 17.73
N ARG A 108 3.59 -10.11 17.85
CA ARG A 108 2.92 -10.91 16.80
C ARG A 108 1.51 -10.38 16.55
N PRO A 109 1.36 -9.20 15.92
CA PRO A 109 0.05 -8.61 15.73
C PRO A 109 -0.79 -9.45 14.76
N LEU A 110 -2.06 -9.62 15.11
CA LEU A 110 -3.09 -10.20 14.25
C LEU A 110 -4.22 -9.18 14.05
N GLY A 111 -4.83 -9.15 12.88
CA GLY A 111 -5.94 -8.25 12.62
C GLY A 111 -6.81 -8.65 11.44
N PHE A 112 -7.95 -7.99 11.36
CA PHE A 112 -8.86 -8.03 10.22
C PHE A 112 -8.56 -6.86 9.28
N THR A 113 -8.68 -7.11 7.98
CA THR A 113 -8.56 -6.07 6.95
C THR A 113 -9.76 -6.10 6.02
N ALA A 114 -10.22 -4.93 5.58
CA ALA A 114 -11.19 -4.82 4.50
C ALA A 114 -10.81 -3.71 3.52
N ARG A 115 -11.14 -3.92 2.25
CA ARG A 115 -10.91 -2.94 1.17
C ARG A 115 -12.21 -2.78 0.38
N LEU A 116 -12.61 -1.53 0.13
CA LEU A 116 -13.74 -1.18 -0.73
C LEU A 116 -13.32 -0.05 -1.67
N HIS A 117 -13.20 -0.37 -2.95
CA HIS A 117 -12.89 0.60 -3.98
C HIS A 117 -14.03 0.65 -4.99
N GLY A 118 -14.44 1.86 -5.38
CA GLY A 118 -15.49 2.06 -6.37
C GLY A 118 -15.22 3.29 -7.20
N GLU A 119 -15.49 3.24 -8.50
CA GLU A 119 -15.43 4.38 -9.41
C GLU A 119 -16.69 4.38 -10.28
N TYR A 120 -17.31 5.55 -10.41
CA TYR A 120 -18.38 5.80 -11.35
C TYR A 120 -18.14 7.14 -12.07
N MET A 121 -17.98 7.09 -13.38
CA MET A 121 -17.81 8.26 -14.25
C MET A 121 -16.72 9.24 -13.73
N GLY A 122 -15.57 8.71 -13.34
CA GLY A 122 -14.42 9.50 -12.88
C GLY A 122 -14.53 10.09 -11.48
N PHE A 123 -15.62 9.85 -10.78
CA PHE A 123 -15.71 10.01 -9.33
C PHE A 123 -15.50 8.67 -8.65
N GLY A 124 -14.65 8.60 -7.64
CA GLY A 124 -14.38 7.32 -6.99
C GLY A 124 -14.03 7.43 -5.51
N THR A 125 -14.01 6.28 -4.87
CA THR A 125 -13.63 6.10 -3.48
C THR A 125 -12.73 4.89 -3.31
N GLU A 126 -11.77 4.98 -2.40
CA GLU A 126 -10.86 3.91 -1.98
C GLU A 126 -10.87 3.88 -0.45
N ASN A 127 -11.37 2.80 0.13
CA ASN A 127 -11.49 2.63 1.57
C ASN A 127 -10.66 1.43 2.02
N ASN A 128 -9.78 1.63 2.98
CA ASN A 128 -8.96 0.59 3.61
C ASN A 128 -9.21 0.60 5.11
N LEU A 129 -9.60 -0.55 5.66
CA LEU A 129 -9.85 -0.74 7.08
C LEU A 129 -8.89 -1.77 7.64
N TYR A 130 -8.37 -1.47 8.83
CA TYR A 130 -7.65 -2.38 9.70
C TYR A 130 -8.29 -2.36 11.09
N ALA A 131 -8.52 -3.54 11.66
CA ALA A 131 -8.99 -3.70 13.03
C ALA A 131 -8.33 -4.90 13.69
N GLY A 132 -7.57 -4.71 14.77
CA GLY A 132 -6.84 -5.80 15.42
C GLY A 132 -5.88 -5.34 16.49
N ASP A 133 -4.77 -6.08 16.62
CA ASP A 133 -3.69 -5.74 17.55
C ASP A 133 -2.94 -4.48 17.10
N HIS A 134 -2.33 -3.78 18.06
CA HIS A 134 -1.37 -2.72 17.77
C HIS A 134 -0.22 -3.24 16.91
N ARG A 135 0.00 -2.59 15.77
CA ARG A 135 1.17 -2.78 14.91
C ARG A 135 2.22 -1.71 15.22
N MET A 136 3.40 -1.88 14.65
CA MET A 136 4.49 -0.91 14.72
C MET A 136 4.91 -0.59 16.18
N ARG A 137 4.99 -1.60 17.03
CA ARG A 137 5.27 -1.43 18.47
C ARG A 137 6.69 -0.99 18.77
N LEU A 138 7.62 -1.20 17.84
CA LEU A 138 9.00 -0.73 17.94
C LEU A 138 9.18 0.67 17.31
N PHE A 139 8.10 1.34 16.87
CA PHE A 139 8.17 2.66 16.24
C PHE A 139 8.79 3.74 17.15
N PRO A 140 8.56 3.75 18.48
CA PRO A 140 9.24 4.72 19.36
C PRO A 140 10.77 4.61 19.35
N GLU A 141 11.31 3.40 19.14
CA GLU A 141 12.75 3.14 19.15
C GLU A 141 13.39 3.37 17.77
N TYR A 142 12.76 2.85 16.72
CA TYR A 142 13.36 2.83 15.37
C TYR A 142 12.68 3.75 14.35
N GLY A 143 11.48 4.25 14.64
CA GLY A 143 10.72 5.12 13.74
C GLY A 143 10.69 4.64 12.29
N SER A 144 11.02 5.56 11.38
CA SER A 144 11.06 5.31 9.94
C SER A 144 12.28 4.49 9.48
N GLU A 145 13.25 4.20 10.34
CA GLU A 145 14.36 3.31 9.98
C GLU A 145 13.89 1.87 9.85
N LEU A 146 12.97 1.42 10.71
CA LEU A 146 12.41 0.07 10.69
C LEU A 146 11.06 -0.01 9.98
N TYR A 147 10.23 1.03 10.08
CA TYR A 147 8.89 1.02 9.50
C TYR A 147 8.76 1.96 8.30
N ARG A 148 8.49 1.37 7.14
CA ARG A 148 8.15 2.09 5.91
C ARG A 148 6.64 2.03 5.71
N GLY A 149 5.91 2.97 6.27
CA GLY A 149 4.45 2.95 6.21
C GLY A 149 3.80 4.12 6.93
N ASN A 150 2.47 4.07 6.99
CA ASN A 150 1.68 5.09 7.64
C ASN A 150 1.66 4.87 9.17
N PRO A 151 2.12 5.84 9.99
CA PRO A 151 2.11 5.72 11.44
C PRO A 151 0.72 5.50 12.07
N PHE A 152 -0.38 5.83 11.36
CA PHE A 152 -1.74 5.55 11.83
C PHE A 152 -2.02 4.06 12.06
N LEU A 153 -1.21 3.16 11.49
CA LEU A 153 -1.34 1.73 11.71
C LEU A 153 -0.88 1.28 13.11
N GLN A 154 -0.35 2.17 13.95
CA GLN A 154 -0.07 1.92 15.36
C GLN A 154 -1.33 1.69 16.19
N GLY A 155 -2.48 2.22 15.74
CA GLY A 155 -3.78 1.97 16.36
C GLY A 155 -4.24 0.52 16.19
N ARG A 156 -5.15 0.11 17.07
CA ARG A 156 -5.96 -1.11 16.94
C ARG A 156 -7.01 -0.96 15.85
N PHE A 157 -7.48 0.27 15.61
CA PHE A 157 -8.42 0.58 14.55
C PHE A 157 -7.87 1.69 13.65
N TYR A 158 -7.91 1.44 12.34
CA TYR A 158 -7.56 2.44 11.33
C TYR A 158 -8.49 2.31 10.12
N LEU A 159 -9.08 3.44 9.72
CA LEU A 159 -9.86 3.57 8.50
C LEU A 159 -9.27 4.70 7.65
N GLN A 160 -8.83 4.37 6.45
CA GLN A 160 -8.53 5.34 5.41
C GLN A 160 -9.71 5.40 4.45
N SER A 161 -10.26 6.58 4.21
CA SER A 161 -11.29 6.82 3.19
C SER A 161 -10.81 7.92 2.25
N ARG A 162 -10.50 7.54 1.01
CA ARG A 162 -10.12 8.47 -0.05
C ARG A 162 -11.29 8.64 -0.99
N TRP A 163 -11.61 9.88 -1.31
CA TRP A 163 -12.60 10.25 -2.32
C TRP A 163 -11.90 11.09 -3.37
N TYR A 164 -12.22 10.87 -4.64
CA TYR A 164 -11.54 11.57 -5.72
C TYR A 164 -12.43 11.87 -6.90
N ILE A 165 -12.00 12.86 -7.66
CA ILE A 165 -12.62 13.30 -8.90
C ILE A 165 -11.51 13.58 -9.95
N ARG A 166 -11.65 13.00 -11.15
CA ARG A 166 -10.66 13.07 -12.26
C ARG A 166 -10.82 14.30 -13.14
N LEU A 167 -10.23 15.43 -12.78
CA LEU A 167 -10.42 16.69 -13.51
C LEU A 167 -9.95 16.62 -14.99
N ILE A 168 -8.93 15.80 -15.27
CA ILE A 168 -8.44 15.51 -16.62
C ILE A 168 -8.13 14.03 -16.71
N ASP A 169 -8.56 13.34 -17.78
CA ASP A 169 -8.24 11.93 -18.02
C ASP A 169 -7.94 11.68 -19.51
N SER A 170 -6.72 11.99 -19.91
CA SER A 170 -6.24 11.83 -21.29
C SER A 170 -4.96 10.99 -21.34
N GLY A 171 -4.61 10.51 -22.54
CA GLY A 171 -3.34 9.80 -22.76
C GLY A 171 -2.09 10.63 -22.50
N ARG A 172 -2.19 11.98 -22.43
CA ARG A 172 -1.05 12.88 -22.19
C ARG A 172 -0.98 13.39 -20.76
N ALA A 173 -2.13 13.66 -20.16
CA ALA A 173 -2.23 14.24 -18.83
C ALA A 173 -3.42 13.63 -18.09
N ARG A 174 -3.21 13.33 -16.81
CA ARG A 174 -4.24 12.93 -15.85
C ARG A 174 -4.16 13.84 -14.63
N LEU A 175 -5.25 14.49 -14.28
CA LEU A 175 -5.37 15.37 -13.12
C LEU A 175 -6.46 14.83 -12.21
N ARG A 176 -6.16 14.67 -10.92
CA ARG A 176 -7.09 14.16 -9.93
C ARG A 176 -7.06 15.01 -8.67
N LEU A 177 -8.23 15.43 -8.20
CA LEU A 177 -8.40 16.02 -6.88
C LEU A 177 -8.86 14.93 -5.91
N ASN A 178 -8.19 14.84 -4.76
CA ASN A 178 -8.47 13.84 -3.72
C ASN A 178 -8.79 14.53 -2.38
N CYS A 179 -9.76 13.96 -1.67
CA CYS A 179 -10.04 14.21 -0.27
C CYS A 179 -9.78 12.91 0.50
N ASN A 180 -8.75 12.92 1.35
CA ASN A 180 -8.30 11.78 2.13
C ASN A 180 -8.69 12.00 3.59
N LEU A 181 -9.45 11.07 4.15
CA LEU A 181 -9.78 10.98 5.56
C LEU A 181 -9.01 9.81 6.17
N HIS A 182 -8.33 10.07 7.27
CA HIS A 182 -7.69 9.07 8.09
C HIS A 182 -8.35 9.11 9.46
N PHE A 183 -8.90 7.99 9.90
CA PHE A 183 -9.47 7.84 11.23
C PHE A 183 -8.71 6.75 11.98
N SER A 184 -8.21 7.08 13.17
CA SER A 184 -7.45 6.15 14.01
C SER A 184 -7.67 6.48 15.47
N GLU A 185 -8.09 5.50 16.28
CA GLU A 185 -8.26 5.66 17.74
C GLU A 185 -9.12 6.88 18.16
N GLY A 186 -10.13 7.24 17.38
CA GLY A 186 -10.99 8.41 17.65
C GLY A 186 -10.48 9.73 17.05
N GLU A 187 -9.24 9.77 16.59
CA GLU A 187 -8.63 10.93 15.95
C GLU A 187 -8.88 10.92 14.44
N THR A 188 -9.06 12.12 13.86
CA THR A 188 -9.30 12.29 12.42
C THR A 188 -8.28 13.25 11.82
N LEU A 189 -7.63 12.82 10.74
CA LEU A 189 -6.86 13.69 9.86
C LEU A 189 -7.55 13.80 8.50
N PHE A 190 -7.78 15.05 8.07
CA PHE A 190 -8.26 15.37 6.74
C PHE A 190 -7.13 15.95 5.89
N GLN A 191 -6.95 15.43 4.68
CA GLN A 191 -5.94 15.88 3.73
C GLN A 191 -6.56 16.06 2.34
N GLN A 192 -6.21 17.15 1.67
CA GLN A 192 -6.54 17.39 0.27
C GLN A 192 -5.29 17.21 -0.60
N THR A 193 -5.43 16.61 -1.78
CA THR A 193 -4.30 16.37 -2.68
C THR A 193 -4.70 16.52 -4.13
N LEU A 194 -4.04 17.41 -4.85
CA LEU A 194 -4.12 17.51 -6.30
C LEU A 194 -2.95 16.74 -6.91
N ALA A 195 -3.24 15.69 -7.67
CA ALA A 195 -2.25 14.84 -8.32
C ALA A 195 -2.30 15.04 -9.83
N LEU A 196 -1.18 15.48 -10.41
CA LEU A 196 -0.97 15.61 -11.86
C LEU A 196 0.02 14.55 -12.33
N SER A 197 -0.34 13.80 -13.35
CA SER A 197 0.55 12.88 -14.06
C SER A 197 0.60 13.29 -15.53
N VAL A 198 1.81 13.48 -16.07
CA VAL A 198 2.05 13.88 -17.45
C VAL A 198 2.97 12.86 -18.11
N ALA A 199 2.58 12.39 -19.30
CA ALA A 199 3.44 11.56 -20.13
C ALA A 199 4.43 12.47 -20.89
N VAL A 200 5.73 12.21 -20.75
CA VAL A 200 6.80 12.97 -21.42
C VAL A 200 7.51 12.08 -22.43
N GLY A 201 7.55 12.50 -23.70
CA GLY A 201 8.25 11.81 -24.80
C GLY A 201 7.36 10.93 -25.68
N ASN A 202 7.99 10.16 -26.58
CA ASN A 202 7.34 9.25 -27.55
C ASN A 202 7.03 7.86 -26.97
N LEU A 203 7.16 7.66 -25.66
CA LEU A 203 6.74 6.44 -24.96
C LEU A 203 5.22 6.45 -24.81
N MET A 204 4.51 6.39 -25.94
CA MET A 204 3.06 6.27 -25.96
C MET A 204 2.67 4.80 -25.84
N PRO A 205 1.91 4.40 -24.81
CA PRO A 205 1.01 3.28 -24.98
C PRO A 205 0.05 3.65 -26.12
N ARG A 206 -0.06 2.75 -27.09
CA ARG A 206 -0.96 2.83 -28.23
C ARG A 206 -2.39 3.10 -27.76
N GLU A 207 -2.98 4.19 -28.26
CA GLU A 207 -4.42 4.55 -28.19
C GLU A 207 -5.15 4.21 -26.89
N GLU A 208 -4.85 4.91 -25.79
CA GLU A 208 -5.88 5.10 -24.76
C GLU A 208 -6.75 6.30 -25.15
N SER A 209 -8.01 6.03 -25.51
CA SER A 209 -9.01 7.06 -25.77
C SER A 209 -9.15 7.99 -24.56
N SER A 210 -9.13 9.32 -24.77
CA SER A 210 -9.46 10.29 -23.73
C SER A 210 -10.84 9.95 -23.14
N ARG A 211 -10.92 9.92 -21.81
CA ARG A 211 -12.19 9.71 -21.11
C ARG A 211 -12.74 11.09 -20.77
N GLU A 212 -13.85 11.46 -21.38
CA GLU A 212 -14.61 12.65 -21.01
C GLU A 212 -15.79 12.24 -20.13
N TYR A 213 -15.89 12.87 -18.97
CA TYR A 213 -17.04 12.73 -18.09
C TYR A 213 -17.87 14.02 -18.14
N PRO A 214 -19.21 13.94 -18.00
CA PRO A 214 -20.10 15.11 -18.18
C PRO A 214 -19.73 16.33 -17.34
N TRP A 215 -19.16 16.10 -16.15
CA TRP A 215 -18.81 17.15 -15.20
C TRP A 215 -17.48 17.85 -15.53
N MET A 216 -16.63 17.30 -16.41
CA MET A 216 -15.34 17.91 -16.78
C MET A 216 -15.51 19.25 -17.50
N HIS A 217 -16.63 19.46 -18.20
CA HIS A 217 -16.95 20.72 -18.86
C HIS A 217 -17.17 21.89 -17.89
N LEU A 218 -17.34 21.64 -16.58
CA LEU A 218 -17.42 22.71 -15.57
C LEU A 218 -16.07 23.38 -15.30
N PHE A 219 -14.97 22.76 -15.74
CA PHE A 219 -13.59 23.20 -15.48
C PHE A 219 -12.85 23.63 -16.75
N GLN A 220 -13.53 23.69 -17.89
CA GLN A 220 -13.05 24.20 -19.17
C GLN A 220 -13.56 25.63 -19.39
#